data_AF-A0A383DZL8-F1
#
_entry.id   AF-A0A383DZL8-F1
#
_cell.length_a   1.000
_cell.length_b   1.000
_cell.length_c   1.000
_cell.angle_alpha   90.00
_cell.angle_beta   90.00
_cell.angle_gamma   90.00
#
_symmetry.space_group_name_H-M   'P 1'
#
loop_
_entity.id
_entity.type
_entity.pdbx_description
1 polymer ?
#
loop_
_entity_poly.entity_id
_entity_poly.type
_entity_poly.pdbx_seq_one_letter_code
_entity_poly.pdbx_strand_id
1 'polypeptide(L)'
;GNLFRHSKETHSYPHCWRCESPLIYMARESWFAATSNLRDEMVRGNERVNWVPTEIGQGRMGEWLKGNVDWALSRERYWGTPLPVWVCDQESEHIQWIGSFEELERRTGTLESDFDPHRPYIDELNWSCDLCGGTMRRSPEVIDAWFDSGAMPYAQWNYPFKNEKEFRDHFPADFICEGLDQTRGWFYSLMAIASMLGEEVPFKNVIVNGLILDSQGQKMSKSRGNAVDPWDA
;
A
#
# COMPACT_ATOMS: atom_id res chain seq x y z
N GLY A 1 24.02 -26.64 34.64
CA GLY A 1 23.40 -25.46 34.02
C GLY A 1 24.19 -25.12 32.78
N ASN A 2 23.52 -24.89 31.64
CA ASN A 2 24.17 -24.78 30.32
C ASN A 2 24.42 -23.33 29.85
N LEU A 3 24.28 -22.34 30.74
CA LEU A 3 24.43 -20.92 30.42
C LEU A 3 25.83 -20.42 30.80
N PHE A 4 26.64 -20.06 29.80
CA PHE A 4 28.00 -19.55 30.00
C PHE A 4 28.03 -18.07 30.43
N ARG A 5 27.20 -17.22 29.80
CA ARG A 5 27.14 -15.78 30.07
C ARG A 5 25.75 -15.22 29.78
N HIS A 6 25.34 -14.24 30.57
CA HIS A 6 24.12 -13.45 30.37
C HIS A 6 24.47 -11.96 30.51
N SER A 7 24.11 -11.15 29.53
CA SER A 7 24.28 -9.69 29.52
C SER A 7 23.05 -9.00 28.92
N LYS A 8 22.97 -7.68 29.12
CA LYS A 8 22.00 -6.81 28.44
C LYS A 8 22.73 -6.03 27.36
N GLU A 9 22.11 -5.91 26.19
CA GLU A 9 22.62 -5.14 25.06
C GLU A 9 21.63 -4.03 24.71
N THR A 10 22.13 -2.86 24.30
CA THR A 10 21.31 -1.73 23.84
C THR A 10 21.46 -1.58 22.34
N HIS A 11 20.35 -1.66 21.60
CA HIS A 11 20.33 -1.54 20.14
C HIS A 11 19.01 -0.92 19.63
N SER A 12 18.97 -0.58 18.34
CA SER A 12 17.72 -0.20 17.67
C SER A 12 16.91 -1.44 17.31
N TYR A 13 15.61 -1.40 17.55
CA TYR A 13 14.69 -2.51 17.25
C TYR A 13 13.40 -1.98 16.59
N PRO A 14 12.84 -2.68 15.59
CA PRO A 14 11.63 -2.21 14.92
C PRO A 14 10.40 -2.31 15.84
N HIS A 15 9.60 -1.26 15.85
CA HIS A 15 8.34 -1.20 16.58
C HIS A 15 7.22 -0.84 15.59
N CYS A 16 5.99 -1.23 15.90
CA CYS A 16 4.81 -0.89 15.11
C CYS A 16 4.69 0.64 15.01
N TRP A 17 4.62 1.15 13.77
CA TRP A 17 4.54 2.60 13.50
C TRP A 17 3.25 3.25 14.02
N ARG A 18 2.26 2.46 14.42
CA ARG A 18 0.97 2.93 14.94
C ARG A 18 0.84 2.82 16.47
N CYS A 19 1.19 1.67 17.05
CA CYS A 19 0.99 1.39 18.48
C CYS A 19 2.28 1.24 19.29
N GLU A 20 3.45 1.40 18.67
CA GLU A 20 4.76 1.36 19.33
C GLU A 20 5.13 0.01 19.97
N SER A 21 4.34 -1.05 19.77
CA SER A 21 4.68 -2.40 20.25
C SER A 21 5.87 -2.99 19.47
N PRO A 22 6.80 -3.72 20.12
CA PRO A 22 7.95 -4.33 19.45
C PRO A 22 7.49 -5.38 18.43
N LEU A 23 8.04 -5.32 17.22
CA LEU A 23 7.69 -6.25 16.15
C LEU A 23 8.50 -7.54 16.25
N ILE A 24 7.92 -8.67 15.86
CA ILE A 24 8.60 -9.96 15.79
C ILE A 24 8.48 -10.48 14.36
N TYR A 25 9.60 -10.93 13.78
CA TYR A 25 9.58 -11.63 12.50
C TYR A 25 9.03 -13.05 12.71
N MET A 26 7.96 -13.39 11.99
CA MET A 26 7.25 -14.65 12.12
C MET A 26 6.76 -15.11 10.77
N ALA A 27 6.86 -16.42 10.50
CA ALA A 27 6.28 -17.01 9.30
C ALA A 27 4.75 -17.03 9.41
N ARG A 28 4.10 -16.47 8.39
CA ARG A 28 2.65 -16.35 8.24
C ARG A 28 2.31 -16.45 6.75
N GLU A 29 1.12 -16.92 6.45
CA GLU A 29 0.53 -16.77 5.12
C GLU A 29 0.22 -15.30 4.87
N SER A 30 0.53 -14.81 3.67
CA SER A 30 0.35 -13.41 3.31
C SER A 30 0.40 -13.27 1.79
N TRP A 31 -0.31 -12.28 1.26
CA TRP A 31 -0.30 -11.95 -0.16
C TRP A 31 0.72 -10.84 -0.42
N PHE A 32 1.57 -11.06 -1.43
CA PHE A 32 2.61 -10.13 -1.83
C PHE A 32 2.43 -9.70 -3.28
N ALA A 33 2.68 -8.42 -3.56
CA ALA A 33 3.02 -7.99 -4.91
C ALA A 33 4.52 -8.17 -5.13
N ALA A 34 4.89 -8.83 -6.22
CA ALA A 34 6.28 -9.13 -6.58
C ALA A 34 7.06 -7.89 -7.07
N THR A 35 7.03 -6.79 -6.31
CA THR A 35 7.63 -5.50 -6.67
C THR A 35 9.15 -5.56 -6.74
N SER A 36 9.80 -6.58 -6.17
CA SER A 36 11.24 -6.79 -6.34
C SER A 36 11.63 -7.01 -7.81
N ASN A 37 10.74 -7.59 -8.62
CA ASN A 37 10.94 -7.78 -10.06
C ASN A 37 10.90 -6.46 -10.84
N LEU A 38 10.33 -5.40 -10.25
CA LEU A 38 10.20 -4.07 -10.85
C LEU A 38 11.24 -3.08 -10.30
N ARG A 39 12.19 -3.56 -9.50
CA ARG A 39 13.22 -2.73 -8.87
C ARG A 39 13.92 -1.81 -9.86
N ASP A 40 14.46 -2.39 -10.93
CA ASP A 40 15.30 -1.64 -11.88
C ASP A 40 14.45 -0.61 -12.66
N GLU A 41 13.17 -0.91 -12.90
CA GLU A 41 12.23 0.01 -13.50
C GLU A 41 11.92 1.19 -12.58
N MET A 42 11.60 0.92 -11.31
CA MET A 42 11.36 1.96 -10.32
C MET A 42 12.59 2.85 -10.10
N VAL A 43 13.80 2.29 -10.10
CA VAL A 43 15.04 3.07 -10.01
C VAL A 43 15.20 3.99 -11.23
N ARG A 44 15.04 3.48 -12.46
CA ARG A 44 15.07 4.30 -13.68
C ARG A 44 13.96 5.35 -13.70
N GLY A 45 12.77 5.01 -13.21
CA GLY A 45 11.66 5.94 -13.04
C GLY A 45 12.06 7.09 -12.12
N ASN A 46 12.57 6.76 -10.94
CA ASN A 46 13.00 7.74 -9.94
C ASN A 46 14.09 8.70 -10.45
N GLU A 47 14.99 8.25 -11.33
CA GLU A 47 16.02 9.11 -11.97
C GLU A 47 15.43 10.17 -12.90
N ARG A 48 14.23 9.95 -13.46
CA ARG A 48 13.52 10.92 -14.32
C ARG A 48 12.75 11.99 -13.53
N VAL A 49 12.53 11.78 -12.24
CA VAL A 49 11.78 12.69 -11.39
C VAL A 49 12.68 13.82 -10.92
N ASN A 50 12.18 15.06 -11.00
CA ASN A 50 12.85 16.23 -10.43
C ASN A 50 12.54 16.34 -8.93
N TRP A 51 13.48 15.91 -8.08
CA TRP A 51 13.37 15.98 -6.63
C TRP A 51 13.97 17.26 -6.07
N VAL A 52 13.24 17.91 -5.16
CA VAL A 52 13.70 19.05 -4.38
C VAL A 52 13.47 18.76 -2.89
N PRO A 53 14.53 18.60 -2.08
CA PRO A 53 15.96 18.59 -2.44
C PRO A 53 16.39 17.36 -3.26
N THR A 54 17.41 17.52 -4.11
CA THR A 54 17.90 16.48 -5.03
C THR A 54 18.43 15.24 -4.30
N GLU A 55 19.06 15.42 -3.15
CA GLU A 55 19.60 14.34 -2.30
C GLU A 55 18.52 13.40 -1.76
N ILE A 56 17.24 13.82 -1.73
CA ILE A 56 16.15 12.94 -1.32
C ILE A 56 15.85 11.91 -2.41
N GLY A 57 15.82 12.33 -3.67
CA GLY A 57 15.58 11.46 -4.81
C GLY A 57 16.68 10.42 -5.00
N GLN A 58 17.94 10.86 -5.04
CA GLN A 58 19.09 9.96 -5.23
C GLN A 58 19.42 9.16 -3.96
N GLY A 59 19.30 9.79 -2.79
CA GLY A 59 19.63 9.19 -1.50
C GLY A 59 18.44 8.43 -0.92
N ARG A 60 17.60 9.09 -0.13
CA ARG A 60 16.58 8.39 0.68
C ARG A 60 15.64 7.51 -0.14
N MET A 61 15.13 8.01 -1.26
CA MET A 61 14.25 7.25 -2.13
C MET A 61 15.05 6.24 -2.96
N GLY A 62 16.08 6.71 -3.69
CA GLY A 62 16.90 5.88 -4.57
C GLY A 62 17.55 4.67 -3.89
N GLU A 63 18.20 4.85 -2.74
CA GLU A 63 18.83 3.75 -1.99
C GLU A 63 17.79 2.74 -1.48
N TRP A 64 16.59 3.20 -1.15
CA TRP A 64 15.52 2.31 -0.72
C TRP A 64 14.98 1.48 -1.89
N LEU A 65 14.80 2.10 -3.06
CA LEU A 65 14.40 1.38 -4.26
C LEU A 65 15.45 0.35 -4.69
N LYS A 66 16.76 0.65 -4.58
CA LYS A 66 17.82 -0.34 -4.85
C LYS A 66 17.75 -1.58 -3.95
N GLY A 67 17.24 -1.42 -2.73
CA GLY A 67 16.99 -2.51 -1.78
C GLY A 67 15.56 -3.03 -1.78
N ASN A 68 14.76 -2.75 -2.81
CA ASN A 68 13.33 -3.06 -2.81
C ASN A 68 13.08 -4.57 -2.60
N VAL A 69 12.12 -4.85 -1.72
CA VAL A 69 11.61 -6.20 -1.45
C VAL A 69 10.15 -6.28 -1.87
N ASP A 70 9.62 -7.48 -2.03
CA ASP A 70 8.22 -7.68 -2.37
C ASP A 70 7.31 -7.02 -1.34
N TRP A 71 6.27 -6.35 -1.84
CA TRP A 71 5.35 -5.62 -1.00
C TRP A 71 4.32 -6.56 -0.40
N ALA A 72 4.41 -6.79 0.91
CA ALA A 72 3.36 -7.46 1.67
C ALA A 72 2.07 -6.63 1.62
N LEU A 73 1.08 -7.05 0.83
CA LEU A 73 -0.16 -6.33 0.58
C LEU A 73 -1.26 -6.67 1.59
N SER A 74 -1.40 -7.94 1.97
CA SER A 74 -2.53 -8.36 2.81
C SER A 74 -2.39 -7.88 4.26
N ARG A 75 -3.53 -7.58 4.87
CA ARG A 75 -3.65 -7.16 6.27
C ARG A 75 -4.79 -7.93 6.92
N GLU A 76 -4.50 -8.58 8.05
CA GLU A 76 -5.52 -9.20 8.91
C GLU A 76 -6.26 -8.12 9.72
N ARG A 77 -7.12 -7.35 9.04
CA ARG A 77 -7.90 -6.23 9.59
C ARG A 77 -9.32 -6.25 9.04
N TYR A 78 -10.20 -5.45 9.64
CA TYR A 78 -11.62 -5.39 9.30
C TYR A 78 -11.97 -4.22 8.37
N TRP A 79 -11.37 -3.05 8.61
CA TRP A 79 -11.67 -1.82 7.87
C TRP A 79 -10.58 -1.51 6.84
N GLY A 80 -10.94 -1.55 5.57
CA GLY A 80 -10.07 -1.32 4.42
C GLY A 80 -10.66 -1.99 3.17
N THR A 81 -10.04 -1.72 2.01
CA THR A 81 -10.42 -2.34 0.74
C THR A 81 -10.25 -3.87 0.82
N PRO A 82 -11.31 -4.68 0.66
CA PRO A 82 -11.17 -6.13 0.71
C PRO A 82 -10.31 -6.65 -0.45
N LEU A 83 -9.40 -7.60 -0.16
CA LEU A 83 -8.60 -8.24 -1.21
C LEU A 83 -9.55 -9.06 -2.13
N PRO A 84 -9.61 -8.79 -3.44
CA PRO A 84 -10.63 -9.33 -4.33
C PRO A 84 -10.22 -10.70 -4.89
N VAL A 85 -9.81 -11.60 -4.00
CA VAL A 85 -9.35 -12.95 -4.35
C VAL A 85 -10.21 -13.99 -3.65
N TRP A 86 -10.74 -14.93 -4.43
CA TRP A 86 -11.49 -16.08 -3.96
C TRP A 86 -10.65 -17.34 -4.11
N VAL A 87 -10.63 -18.14 -3.06
CA VAL A 87 -9.86 -19.39 -2.96
C VAL A 87 -10.84 -20.53 -2.70
N CYS A 88 -10.65 -21.66 -3.37
CA CYS A 88 -11.48 -22.84 -3.14
C CYS A 88 -11.20 -23.45 -1.76
N ASP A 89 -12.25 -23.84 -1.05
CA ASP A 89 -12.16 -24.49 0.28
C ASP A 89 -11.67 -25.95 0.24
N GLN A 90 -11.64 -26.58 -0.94
CA GLN A 90 -11.12 -27.93 -1.13
C GLN A 90 -9.71 -27.97 -1.70
N GLU A 91 -9.33 -27.00 -2.54
CA GLU A 91 -8.04 -26.96 -3.22
C GLU A 91 -7.48 -25.53 -3.25
N SER A 92 -6.49 -25.24 -2.41
CA SER A 92 -5.96 -23.88 -2.19
C SER A 92 -5.30 -23.25 -3.43
N GLU A 93 -4.89 -24.07 -4.39
CA GLU A 93 -4.31 -23.62 -5.66
C GLU A 93 -5.38 -23.12 -6.65
N HIS A 94 -6.66 -23.44 -6.42
CA HIS A 94 -7.76 -22.93 -7.23
C HIS A 94 -8.13 -21.52 -6.74
N ILE A 95 -7.47 -20.54 -7.35
CA ILE A 95 -7.58 -19.12 -7.02
C ILE A 95 -8.24 -18.37 -8.17
N GLN A 96 -9.16 -17.46 -7.85
CA GLN A 96 -9.74 -16.54 -8.81
C GLN A 96 -9.68 -15.10 -8.30
N TRP A 97 -9.17 -14.20 -9.14
CA TRP A 97 -9.17 -12.76 -8.92
C TRP A 97 -10.39 -12.14 -9.60
N ILE A 98 -11.07 -11.23 -8.91
CA ILE A 98 -12.25 -10.52 -9.43
C ILE A 98 -11.85 -9.06 -9.70
N GLY A 99 -11.90 -8.65 -10.97
CA GLY A 99 -11.43 -7.32 -11.38
C GLY A 99 -12.52 -6.24 -11.40
N SER A 100 -13.79 -6.61 -11.28
CA SER A 100 -14.93 -5.67 -11.39
C SER A 100 -16.20 -6.21 -10.73
N PHE A 101 -17.15 -5.32 -10.43
CA PHE A 101 -18.47 -5.74 -9.95
C PHE A 101 -19.27 -6.52 -11.00
N GLU A 102 -19.09 -6.23 -12.29
CA GLU A 102 -19.71 -7.03 -13.36
C GLU A 102 -19.17 -8.48 -13.39
N GLU A 103 -17.88 -8.67 -13.13
CA GLU A 103 -17.31 -10.02 -12.97
C GLU A 103 -17.85 -10.71 -11.71
N LEU A 104 -17.98 -9.97 -10.61
CA LEU A 104 -18.56 -10.49 -9.38
C LEU A 104 -20.01 -10.95 -9.61
N GLU A 105 -20.84 -10.12 -10.26
CA GLU A 105 -22.23 -10.44 -10.60
C GLU A 105 -22.35 -11.70 -11.45
N ARG A 106 -21.45 -11.90 -12.41
CA ARG A 106 -21.44 -13.12 -13.23
C ARG A 106 -21.18 -14.39 -12.40
N ARG A 107 -20.54 -14.26 -11.24
CA ARG A 107 -20.25 -15.39 -10.33
C ARG A 107 -21.33 -15.60 -9.28
N THR A 108 -21.87 -14.52 -8.73
CA THR A 108 -22.76 -14.57 -7.55
C THR A 108 -24.24 -14.36 -7.88
N GLY A 109 -24.55 -13.95 -9.10
CA GLY A 109 -25.85 -13.39 -9.46
C GLY A 109 -25.90 -11.87 -9.23
N THR A 110 -27.05 -11.27 -9.53
CA THR A 110 -27.27 -9.81 -9.46
C THR A 110 -26.93 -9.25 -8.08
N LEU A 111 -26.09 -8.22 -8.06
CA LEU A 111 -25.80 -7.47 -6.84
C LEU A 111 -26.93 -6.48 -6.57
N GLU A 112 -27.23 -6.23 -5.30
CA GLU A 112 -28.26 -5.26 -4.90
C GLU A 112 -27.85 -3.84 -5.28
N SER A 113 -28.83 -2.95 -5.50
CA SER A 113 -28.56 -1.57 -5.95
C SER A 113 -27.75 -0.73 -4.96
N ASP A 114 -27.80 -1.08 -3.68
CA ASP A 114 -27.08 -0.48 -2.55
C ASP A 114 -25.93 -1.37 -2.06
N PHE A 115 -25.45 -2.29 -2.91
CA PHE A 115 -24.35 -3.19 -2.60
C PHE A 115 -23.12 -2.42 -2.09
N ASP A 116 -22.72 -2.75 -0.87
CA ASP A 116 -21.51 -2.26 -0.23
C ASP A 116 -20.39 -3.32 -0.36
N PRO A 117 -19.30 -3.04 -1.12
CA PRO A 117 -18.22 -4.00 -1.33
C PRO A 117 -17.30 -4.18 -0.11
N HIS A 118 -17.63 -3.61 1.05
CA HIS A 118 -16.81 -3.74 2.26
C HIS A 118 -17.11 -5.03 3.04
N ARG A 119 -16.19 -5.36 3.96
CA ARG A 119 -16.47 -6.33 5.02
C ARG A 119 -17.52 -5.74 5.98
N PRO A 120 -18.48 -6.53 6.49
CA PRO A 120 -18.56 -7.99 6.36
C PRO A 120 -19.28 -8.48 5.09
N TYR A 121 -20.00 -7.62 4.37
CA TYR A 121 -20.96 -8.02 3.34
C TYR A 121 -20.33 -8.83 2.19
N ILE A 122 -19.18 -8.37 1.68
CA ILE A 122 -18.48 -9.06 0.59
C ILE A 122 -17.97 -10.47 0.99
N ASP A 123 -17.81 -10.76 2.28
CA ASP A 123 -17.33 -12.06 2.77
C ASP A 123 -18.42 -13.15 2.62
N GLU A 124 -19.69 -12.75 2.47
CA GLU A 124 -20.82 -13.69 2.30
C GLU A 124 -20.94 -14.21 0.85
N LEU A 125 -20.33 -13.51 -0.11
CA LEU A 125 -20.39 -13.86 -1.53
C LEU A 125 -19.50 -15.07 -1.84
N ASN A 126 -20.11 -16.14 -2.35
CA ASN A 126 -19.44 -17.40 -2.69
C ASN A 126 -20.13 -18.11 -3.86
N TRP A 127 -19.42 -19.02 -4.53
CA TRP A 127 -19.93 -19.82 -5.65
C TRP A 127 -19.20 -21.17 -5.74
N SER A 128 -19.69 -22.08 -6.59
CA SER A 128 -19.03 -23.37 -6.81
C SER A 128 -17.79 -23.22 -7.70
N CYS A 129 -16.69 -23.86 -7.31
CA CYS A 129 -15.45 -23.90 -8.05
C CYS A 129 -15.62 -24.71 -9.35
N ASP A 130 -15.37 -24.10 -10.50
CA ASP A 130 -15.52 -24.75 -11.82
C ASP A 130 -14.60 -25.97 -12.01
N LEU A 131 -13.51 -26.07 -11.23
CA LEU A 131 -12.47 -27.10 -11.41
C LEU A 131 -12.71 -28.36 -10.57
N CYS A 132 -13.19 -28.22 -9.34
CA CYS A 132 -13.37 -29.36 -8.41
C CYS A 132 -14.74 -29.43 -7.75
N GLY A 133 -15.63 -28.45 -7.96
CA GLY A 133 -16.96 -28.41 -7.35
C GLY A 133 -17.00 -27.94 -5.89
N GLY A 134 -15.84 -27.66 -5.27
CA GLY A 134 -15.75 -27.03 -3.94
C GLY A 134 -16.35 -25.62 -3.90
N THR A 135 -16.29 -24.93 -2.75
CA THR A 135 -16.81 -23.56 -2.61
C THR A 135 -15.69 -22.54 -2.71
N MET A 136 -15.80 -21.59 -3.64
CA MET A 136 -14.93 -20.43 -3.73
C MET A 136 -15.32 -19.41 -2.65
N ARG A 137 -14.39 -19.05 -1.77
CA ARG A 137 -14.59 -18.08 -0.69
C ARG A 137 -13.52 -16.99 -0.75
N ARG A 138 -13.90 -15.75 -0.44
CA ARG A 138 -12.95 -14.63 -0.43
C ARG A 138 -11.88 -14.85 0.65
N SER A 139 -10.63 -14.53 0.34
CA SER A 139 -9.56 -14.42 1.34
C SER A 139 -9.95 -13.37 2.39
N PRO A 140 -9.81 -13.62 3.70
CA PRO A 140 -10.37 -12.73 4.73
C PRO A 140 -9.68 -11.36 4.86
N GLU A 141 -8.49 -11.20 4.29
CA GLU A 141 -7.66 -10.02 4.42
C GLU A 141 -8.21 -8.81 3.67
N VAL A 142 -7.83 -7.63 4.17
CA VAL A 142 -7.97 -6.35 3.47
C VAL A 142 -6.60 -5.92 2.95
N ILE A 143 -6.59 -4.97 2.03
CA ILE A 143 -5.39 -4.44 1.41
C ILE A 143 -4.71 -3.41 2.34
N ASP A 144 -3.39 -3.30 2.25
CA ASP A 144 -2.60 -2.23 2.84
C ASP A 144 -3.10 -0.84 2.42
N ALA A 145 -3.32 0.07 3.37
CA ALA A 145 -3.85 1.41 3.07
C ALA A 145 -2.91 2.25 2.18
N TRP A 146 -1.62 1.91 2.12
CA TRP A 146 -0.70 2.51 1.16
C TRP A 146 -1.02 2.14 -0.30
N PHE A 147 -1.64 1.00 -0.54
CA PHE A 147 -2.16 0.65 -1.86
C PHE A 147 -3.30 1.57 -2.27
N ASP A 148 -4.26 1.82 -1.37
CA ASP A 148 -5.39 2.73 -1.65
C ASP A 148 -4.88 4.14 -2.00
N SER A 149 -3.99 4.68 -1.17
CA SER A 149 -3.41 6.01 -1.41
C SER A 149 -2.52 6.07 -2.66
N GLY A 150 -1.79 5.02 -2.98
CA GLY A 150 -0.98 4.94 -4.20
C GLY A 150 -1.80 4.71 -5.47
N ALA A 151 -2.99 4.11 -5.36
CA ALA A 151 -3.92 3.92 -6.47
C ALA A 151 -4.73 5.19 -6.81
N MET A 152 -4.66 6.22 -5.97
CA MET A 152 -5.36 7.49 -6.11
C MET A 152 -5.30 8.11 -7.54
N PRO A 153 -4.17 8.11 -8.28
CA PRO A 153 -4.11 8.67 -9.64
C PRO A 153 -5.10 8.03 -10.62
N TYR A 154 -5.46 6.76 -10.40
CA TYR A 154 -6.33 5.96 -11.26
C TYR A 154 -7.74 5.87 -10.67
N ALA A 155 -7.80 5.51 -9.39
CA ALA A 155 -9.04 5.21 -8.69
C ALA A 155 -9.98 6.43 -8.61
N GLN A 156 -9.44 7.65 -8.49
CA GLN A 156 -10.26 8.88 -8.45
C GLN A 156 -11.10 9.07 -9.71
N TRP A 157 -10.63 8.55 -10.85
CA TRP A 157 -11.30 8.65 -12.14
C TRP A 157 -12.20 7.45 -12.42
N ASN A 158 -12.24 6.45 -11.52
CA ASN A 158 -12.84 5.14 -11.81
C ASN A 158 -12.23 4.51 -13.07
N TYR A 159 -10.92 4.73 -13.30
CA TYR A 159 -10.16 4.06 -14.35
C TYR A 159 -9.97 2.58 -13.96
N PRO A 160 -10.09 1.63 -14.90
CA PRO A 160 -10.25 1.82 -16.36
C PRO A 160 -11.70 1.88 -16.85
N PHE A 161 -12.70 1.86 -15.97
CA PHE A 161 -14.11 1.74 -16.37
C PHE A 161 -14.71 3.04 -16.89
N LYS A 162 -14.25 4.19 -16.38
CA LYS A 162 -14.73 5.52 -16.75
C LYS A 162 -13.56 6.52 -16.78
N ASN A 163 -13.83 7.68 -17.40
CA ASN A 163 -12.99 8.86 -17.40
C ASN A 163 -11.53 8.60 -17.82
N GLU A 164 -11.33 7.73 -18.81
CA GLU A 164 -10.00 7.42 -19.35
C GLU A 164 -9.30 8.68 -19.88
N LYS A 165 -10.05 9.57 -20.54
CA LYS A 165 -9.50 10.83 -21.06
C LYS A 165 -8.98 11.70 -19.92
N GLU A 166 -9.76 11.86 -18.85
CA GLU A 166 -9.37 12.64 -17.67
C GLU A 166 -8.13 12.04 -17.01
N PHE A 167 -8.07 10.72 -16.85
CA PHE A 167 -6.85 10.05 -16.37
C PHE A 167 -5.64 10.35 -17.27
N ARG A 168 -5.76 10.12 -18.58
CA ARG A 168 -4.65 10.31 -19.54
C ARG A 168 -4.21 11.77 -19.66
N ASP A 169 -5.11 12.74 -19.49
CA ASP A 169 -4.78 14.16 -19.53
C ASP A 169 -4.05 14.63 -18.25
N HIS A 170 -4.22 13.92 -17.11
CA HIS A 170 -3.68 14.32 -15.81
C HIS A 170 -2.55 13.40 -15.30
N PHE A 171 -2.23 12.33 -16.03
CA PHE A 171 -1.13 11.42 -15.74
C PHE A 171 -0.04 11.52 -16.81
N PRO A 172 1.24 11.72 -16.45
CA PRO A 172 1.76 11.84 -15.08
C PRO A 172 1.59 13.24 -14.48
N ALA A 173 1.40 13.31 -13.15
CA ALA A 173 1.17 14.58 -12.45
C ALA A 173 2.40 15.50 -12.55
N ASP A 174 2.18 16.80 -12.76
CA ASP A 174 3.30 17.74 -12.88
C ASP A 174 4.01 17.97 -11.54
N PHE A 175 3.30 17.92 -10.41
CA PHE A 175 3.85 18.29 -9.11
C PHE A 175 3.13 17.61 -7.93
N ILE A 176 3.90 17.19 -6.92
CA ILE A 176 3.41 16.83 -5.58
C ILE A 176 4.33 17.39 -4.49
N CYS A 177 3.79 17.56 -3.27
CA CYS A 177 4.56 18.06 -2.13
C CYS A 177 4.10 17.41 -0.83
N GLU A 178 4.99 16.69 -0.15
CA GLU A 178 4.71 16.08 1.14
C GLU A 178 5.99 15.95 2.00
N GLY A 179 5.80 15.55 3.26
CA GLY A 179 6.88 15.39 4.22
C GLY A 179 7.90 14.30 3.87
N LEU A 180 9.11 14.42 4.42
CA LEU A 180 10.21 13.47 4.25
C LEU A 180 9.85 11.99 4.51
N ASP A 181 8.92 11.74 5.43
CA ASP A 181 8.43 10.42 5.77
C ASP A 181 7.70 9.72 4.61
N GLN A 182 7.20 10.47 3.62
CA GLN A 182 6.52 9.89 2.45
C GLN A 182 7.46 9.14 1.50
N THR A 183 8.78 9.26 1.67
CA THR A 183 9.76 8.38 0.99
C THR A 183 9.64 6.90 1.39
N ARG A 184 8.85 6.58 2.43
CA ARG A 184 8.53 5.21 2.89
C ARG A 184 7.03 4.93 2.90
N GLY A 185 6.23 5.81 2.31
CA GLY A 185 4.77 5.73 2.26
C GLY A 185 4.27 6.09 0.87
N TRP A 186 3.63 7.24 0.75
CA TRP A 186 2.89 7.60 -0.46
C TRP A 186 3.75 7.67 -1.72
N PHE A 187 4.94 8.30 -1.67
CA PHE A 187 5.81 8.39 -2.85
C PHE A 187 6.23 7.01 -3.38
N TYR A 188 6.48 6.05 -2.49
CA TYR A 188 6.77 4.68 -2.89
C TYR A 188 5.56 4.01 -3.51
N SER A 189 4.41 4.04 -2.83
CA SER A 189 3.20 3.36 -3.33
C SER A 189 2.76 3.86 -4.71
N LEU A 190 2.84 5.17 -4.95
CA LEU A 190 2.61 5.77 -6.28
C LEU A 190 3.55 5.18 -7.33
N MET A 191 4.87 5.15 -7.04
CA MET A 191 5.88 4.65 -7.99
C MET A 191 5.71 3.15 -8.24
N ALA A 192 5.49 2.36 -7.19
CA ALA A 192 5.31 0.93 -7.28
C ALA A 192 4.06 0.56 -8.09
N ILE A 193 2.92 1.22 -7.85
CA ILE A 193 1.68 0.94 -8.59
C ILE A 193 1.81 1.37 -10.05
N ALA A 194 2.41 2.53 -10.33
CA ALA A 194 2.68 2.94 -11.72
C ALA A 194 3.54 1.92 -12.47
N SER A 195 4.63 1.44 -11.87
CA SER A 195 5.45 0.37 -12.47
C SER A 195 4.71 -0.95 -12.61
N MET A 196 3.87 -1.35 -11.64
CA MET A 196 3.06 -2.58 -11.76
C MET A 196 2.04 -2.50 -12.91
N LEU A 197 1.51 -1.31 -13.19
CA LEU A 197 0.59 -1.07 -14.30
C LEU A 197 1.30 -0.80 -15.63
N GLY A 198 2.64 -0.74 -15.65
CA GLY A 198 3.44 -0.41 -16.83
C GLY A 198 3.24 1.04 -17.31
N GLU A 199 2.81 1.93 -16.43
CA GLU A 199 2.60 3.34 -16.71
C GLU A 199 3.90 4.15 -16.55
N GLU A 200 3.91 5.41 -17.00
CA GLU A 200 5.03 6.32 -16.74
C GLU A 200 5.21 6.65 -15.25
N VAL A 201 6.27 7.40 -14.91
CA VAL A 201 6.47 7.87 -13.52
C VAL A 201 5.24 8.64 -13.04
N PRO A 202 4.73 8.39 -11.83
CA PRO A 202 3.45 8.97 -11.39
C PRO A 202 3.47 10.50 -11.21
N PHE A 203 4.66 11.09 -11.08
CA PHE A 203 4.86 12.51 -10.88
C PHE A 203 6.18 12.98 -11.51
N LYS A 204 6.21 14.21 -12.01
CA LYS A 204 7.38 14.82 -12.65
C LYS A 204 8.25 15.60 -11.66
N ASN A 205 7.63 16.33 -10.72
CA ASN A 205 8.32 17.16 -9.74
C ASN A 205 7.85 16.84 -8.31
N VAL A 206 8.78 16.75 -7.36
CA VAL A 206 8.48 16.50 -5.94
C VAL A 206 9.20 17.53 -5.08
N ILE A 207 8.44 18.25 -4.25
CA ILE A 207 9.01 18.99 -3.12
C ILE A 207 8.85 18.16 -1.85
N VAL A 208 9.95 17.99 -1.12
CA VAL A 208 9.96 17.26 0.15
C VAL A 208 10.21 18.25 1.26
N ASN A 209 9.17 18.53 2.04
CA ASN A 209 9.30 19.44 3.18
C ASN A 209 9.95 18.76 4.38
N GLY A 210 10.68 19.56 5.16
CA GLY A 210 11.17 19.17 6.48
C GLY A 210 10.02 18.97 7.46
N LEU A 211 10.34 18.42 8.63
CA LEU A 211 9.40 18.28 9.73
C LEU A 211 9.33 19.60 10.50
N ILE A 212 8.11 20.09 10.75
CA ILE A 212 7.91 21.20 11.69
C ILE A 212 8.13 20.65 13.11
N LEU A 213 8.95 21.37 13.88
CA LEU A 213 9.33 21.01 15.25
C LEU A 213 8.70 21.98 16.24
N ASP A 214 8.58 21.56 17.50
CA ASP A 214 8.20 22.46 18.58
C ASP A 214 9.34 23.45 18.93
N SER A 215 9.07 24.36 19.86
CA SER A 215 10.04 25.38 20.31
C SER A 215 11.31 24.81 20.96
N GLN A 216 11.33 23.52 21.29
CA GLN A 216 12.47 22.80 21.86
C GLN A 216 13.13 21.85 20.85
N GLY A 217 12.75 21.92 19.56
CA GLY A 217 13.31 21.09 18.51
C GLY A 217 12.80 19.64 18.50
N GLN A 218 11.72 19.32 19.23
CA GLN A 218 11.12 17.99 19.21
C GLN A 218 10.08 17.88 18.10
N LYS A 219 9.93 16.68 17.54
CA LYS A 219 8.83 16.38 16.62
C LYS A 219 7.49 16.64 17.33
N MET A 220 6.64 17.45 16.72
CA MET A 220 5.28 17.67 17.21
C MET A 220 4.42 16.41 17.04
N SER A 221 3.67 16.04 18.08
CA SER A 221 2.66 14.99 17.99
C SER A 221 1.51 15.25 18.97
N LYS A 222 0.30 14.80 18.58
CA LYS A 222 -0.88 14.85 19.47
C LYS A 222 -0.63 14.09 20.78
N SER A 223 0.06 12.95 20.72
CA SER A 223 0.38 12.14 21.91
C SER A 223 1.31 12.84 22.90
N ARG A 224 2.18 13.73 22.43
CA ARG A 224 3.10 14.51 23.28
C ARG A 224 2.50 15.82 23.79
N GLY A 225 1.33 16.22 23.27
CA GLY A 225 0.68 17.48 23.65
C GLY A 225 1.47 18.73 23.27
N ASN A 226 2.47 18.61 22.39
CA ASN A 226 3.35 19.71 21.95
C ASN A 226 3.00 20.23 20.55
N ALA A 227 1.82 19.86 20.03
CA ALA A 227 1.34 20.37 18.75
C ALA A 227 0.88 21.83 18.93
N VAL A 228 1.34 22.71 18.02
CA VAL A 228 0.86 24.09 17.93
C VAL A 228 -0.32 24.11 16.96
N ASP A 229 -1.42 24.72 17.39
CA ASP A 229 -2.58 24.91 16.51
C ASP A 229 -2.23 25.99 15.46
N PRO A 230 -2.41 25.74 14.15
CA PRO A 230 -2.19 26.75 13.13
C PRO A 230 -3.05 28.00 13.29
N TRP A 231 -4.18 27.94 14.01
CA TRP A 231 -5.02 29.11 14.29
C TRP A 231 -4.47 30.02 15.40
N ASP A 232 -3.54 29.50 16.22
CA ASP A 232 -2.89 30.24 17.31
C ASP A 232 -1.60 30.95 16.88
N ALA A 233 -1.16 30.74 15.62
CA ALA A 233 0.12 31.18 15.08
C ALA A 233 0.06 32.54 14.34
#